data_AF-A0A1R3WYU7-F1
#
_entry.id   AF-A0A1R3WYU7-F1
#
_cell.length_a   1.000
_cell.length_b   1.000
_cell.length_c   1.000
_cell.angle_alpha   90.00
_cell.angle_beta   90.00
_cell.angle_gamma   90.00
#
_symmetry.space_group_name_H-M   'P 1'
#
loop_
_entity.id
_entity.type
_entity.pdbx_description
1 polymer ?
#
loop_
_entity_poly.entity_id
_entity_poly.type
_entity_poly.pdbx_seq_one_letter_code
_entity_poly.pdbx_strand_id
1 'polypeptide(L)'
;MDEEHLNPRNMPIFRKGREIYELTVKIADLIPEDDSRLSGIKAFMLEDAALLSVKVAGAEGGDLYDIRMECATLIRKAARDLQNHCNTLTMFGFEHIHYLHLIREALEEYRLLFVDWVRTFDAWNYAVDRWGLFNPPGVQPEDPDPDSGLDGL
;
A
#
# COMPACT_ATOMS: atom_id res chain seq x y z
N MET A 1 -21.38 19.44 11.71
CA MET A 1 -20.50 19.80 10.58
C MET A 1 -20.41 18.52 9.78
N ASP A 2 -20.98 18.50 8.58
CA ASP A 2 -21.18 17.26 7.83
C ASP A 2 -19.82 16.62 7.53
N GLU A 3 -19.53 15.48 8.16
CA GLU A 3 -18.41 14.62 7.81
C GLU A 3 -18.70 14.06 6.41
N GLU A 4 -18.32 14.81 5.38
CA GLU A 4 -18.21 14.30 4.04
C GLU A 4 -17.09 13.25 4.07
N HIS A 5 -17.44 11.99 4.39
CA HIS A 5 -16.50 10.88 4.37
C HIS A 5 -15.81 10.87 3.00
N LEU A 6 -14.54 11.25 3.02
CA LEU A 6 -13.75 11.40 1.81
C LEU A 6 -13.66 10.02 1.16
N ASN A 7 -14.36 9.81 0.05
CA ASN A 7 -14.34 8.51 -0.62
C ASN A 7 -12.90 8.22 -1.06
N PRO A 8 -12.22 7.18 -0.53
CA PRO A 8 -10.80 6.94 -0.80
C PRO A 8 -10.53 6.72 -2.29
N ARG A 9 -11.54 6.29 -3.06
CA ARG A 9 -11.47 6.11 -4.52
C ARG A 9 -11.23 7.40 -5.30
N ASN A 10 -11.44 8.55 -4.68
CA ASN A 10 -11.17 9.85 -5.27
C ASN A 10 -9.75 10.34 -5.03
N MET A 11 -9.00 9.71 -4.12
CA MET A 11 -7.64 10.13 -3.80
C MET A 11 -6.69 9.82 -4.96
N PRO A 12 -5.77 10.74 -5.30
CA PRO A 12 -4.78 10.51 -6.34
C PRO A 12 -3.98 9.22 -6.16
N ILE A 13 -3.51 8.95 -4.92
CA ILE A 13 -2.73 7.75 -4.61
C ILE A 13 -3.54 6.46 -4.84
N PHE A 14 -4.81 6.43 -4.47
CA PHE A 14 -5.68 5.28 -4.72
C PHE A 14 -5.82 5.01 -6.21
N ARG A 15 -6.12 6.06 -6.99
CA ARG A 15 -6.28 5.96 -8.44
C ARG A 15 -5.00 5.52 -9.13
N LYS A 16 -3.84 6.01 -8.67
CA LYS A 16 -2.54 5.57 -9.19
C LYS A 16 -2.25 4.11 -8.85
N GLY A 17 -2.60 3.65 -7.65
CA GLY A 17 -2.52 2.24 -7.28
C GLY A 17 -3.38 1.35 -8.17
N ARG A 18 -4.60 1.80 -8.50
CA ARG A 18 -5.50 1.12 -9.45
C ARG A 18 -4.94 1.05 -10.87
N GLU A 19 -4.35 2.14 -11.35
CA GLU A 19 -3.66 2.19 -12.64
C GLU A 19 -2.52 1.17 -12.70
N ILE A 20 -1.70 1.10 -11.64
CA ILE A 20 -0.61 0.11 -11.52
C ILE A 20 -1.16 -1.32 -11.55
N TYR A 21 -2.25 -1.59 -10.83
CA TYR A 21 -2.90 -2.90 -10.86
C TYR A 21 -3.36 -3.28 -12.27
N GLU A 22 -4.05 -2.39 -12.97
CA GLU A 22 -4.55 -2.64 -14.32
C GLU A 22 -3.41 -2.83 -15.34
N LEU A 23 -2.32 -2.06 -15.20
CA LEU A 23 -1.10 -2.25 -15.98
C LEU A 23 -0.46 -3.60 -15.68
N THR A 24 -0.39 -3.99 -14.42
CA THR A 24 0.19 -5.27 -13.98
C THR A 24 -0.60 -6.45 -14.52
N VAL A 25 -1.93 -6.39 -14.52
CA VAL A 25 -2.80 -7.39 -15.17
C VAL A 25 -2.44 -7.57 -16.64
N LYS A 26 -2.39 -6.48 -17.41
CA LYS A 26 -2.08 -6.55 -18.85
C LYS A 26 -0.71 -7.16 -19.14
N ILE A 27 0.29 -6.86 -18.31
CA ILE A 27 1.65 -7.40 -18.47
C ILE A 27 1.69 -8.87 -18.04
N ALA A 28 1.03 -9.21 -16.94
CA ALA A 28 0.95 -10.57 -16.44
C ALA A 28 0.19 -11.52 -17.38
N ASP A 29 -0.72 -11.00 -18.22
CA ASP A 29 -1.39 -11.78 -19.26
C ASP A 29 -0.49 -12.14 -20.45
N LEU A 30 0.68 -11.52 -20.55
CA LEU A 30 1.70 -11.90 -21.54
C LEU A 30 2.62 -13.03 -21.04
N ILE A 31 2.48 -13.46 -19.78
CA ILE A 31 3.26 -14.57 -19.23
C ILE A 31 2.65 -15.89 -19.72
N PRO A 32 3.43 -16.78 -20.37
CA PRO A 32 2.93 -18.08 -20.81
C PRO A 32 2.46 -18.94 -19.63
N GLU A 33 1.28 -19.56 -19.76
CA GLU A 33 0.68 -20.39 -18.69
C GLU A 33 1.43 -21.71 -18.47
N ASP A 34 2.12 -22.21 -19.50
CA ASP A 34 2.93 -23.42 -19.46
C ASP A 34 4.32 -23.22 -18.83
N ASP A 35 4.76 -21.96 -18.66
CA ASP A 35 5.97 -21.64 -17.91
C ASP A 35 5.68 -21.62 -16.41
N SER A 36 5.82 -22.78 -15.77
CA SER A 36 5.63 -22.94 -14.32
C SER A 36 6.48 -21.98 -13.46
N ARG A 37 7.63 -21.50 -13.95
CA ARG A 37 8.51 -20.58 -13.20
C ARG A 37 7.96 -19.16 -13.24
N LEU A 38 7.50 -18.70 -14.41
CA LEU A 38 6.95 -17.36 -14.59
C LEU A 38 5.49 -17.27 -14.11
N SER A 39 4.70 -18.34 -14.26
CA SER A 39 3.31 -18.38 -13.83
C SER A 39 3.16 -18.20 -12.32
N GLY A 40 4.11 -18.66 -11.50
CA GLY A 40 4.09 -18.40 -10.06
C GLY A 40 4.30 -16.92 -9.71
N ILE A 41 5.12 -16.21 -10.50
CA ILE A 41 5.43 -14.78 -10.30
C ILE A 41 4.20 -13.91 -10.59
N LYS A 42 3.36 -14.31 -11.57
CA LYS A 42 2.11 -13.62 -11.90
C LYS A 42 1.23 -13.37 -10.67
N ALA A 43 1.01 -14.39 -9.85
CA ALA A 43 0.14 -14.27 -8.68
C ALA A 43 0.66 -13.23 -7.68
N PHE A 44 1.97 -13.27 -7.39
CA PHE A 44 2.60 -12.31 -6.47
C PHE A 44 2.55 -10.88 -7.00
N MET A 45 2.80 -10.67 -8.29
CA MET A 45 2.70 -9.33 -8.89
C MET A 45 1.29 -8.73 -8.75
N LEU A 46 0.26 -9.54 -8.98
CA LEU A 46 -1.13 -9.09 -8.90
C LEU A 46 -1.53 -8.78 -7.45
N GLU A 47 -1.09 -9.60 -6.50
CA GLU A 47 -1.29 -9.36 -5.07
C GLU A 47 -0.64 -8.05 -4.63
N ASP A 48 0.64 -7.86 -4.94
CA ASP A 48 1.39 -6.66 -4.58
C ASP A 48 0.76 -5.40 -5.19
N ALA A 49 0.41 -5.44 -6.48
CA ALA A 49 -0.22 -4.31 -7.14
C ALA A 49 -1.61 -3.98 -6.55
N ALA A 50 -2.38 -5.00 -6.15
CA ALA A 50 -3.69 -4.78 -5.53
C ALA A 50 -3.57 -4.05 -4.18
N LEU A 51 -2.57 -4.40 -3.37
CA LEU A 51 -2.33 -3.80 -2.05
C LEU A 51 -2.12 -2.29 -2.12
N LEU A 52 -1.57 -1.75 -3.21
CA LEU A 52 -1.36 -0.31 -3.42
C LEU A 52 -2.65 0.53 -3.40
N SER A 53 -3.80 -0.08 -3.65
CA SER A 53 -5.11 0.61 -3.58
C SER A 53 -5.95 0.15 -2.39
N VAL A 54 -5.97 -1.16 -2.11
CA VAL A 54 -6.76 -1.73 -1.01
C VAL A 54 -6.33 -1.16 0.34
N LYS A 55 -5.02 -1.02 0.58
CA LYS A 55 -4.53 -0.50 1.86
C LYS A 55 -4.69 1.00 2.02
N VAL A 56 -4.79 1.77 0.92
CA VAL A 56 -5.22 3.17 1.00
C VAL A 56 -6.65 3.25 1.52
N ALA A 57 -7.56 2.45 0.95
CA ALA A 57 -8.94 2.41 1.44
C ALA A 57 -9.05 1.93 2.89
N GLY A 58 -8.22 0.95 3.30
CA GLY A 58 -8.17 0.49 4.69
C GLY A 58 -7.70 1.56 5.67
N ALA A 59 -6.66 2.31 5.32
CA ALA A 59 -6.15 3.42 6.13
C ALA A 59 -7.20 4.51 6.35
N GLU A 60 -7.89 4.95 5.28
CA GLU A 60 -8.91 6.00 5.37
C GLU A 60 -10.21 5.53 6.06
N GLY A 61 -10.46 4.21 6.12
CA GLY A 61 -11.61 3.65 6.84
C GLY A 61 -11.38 3.46 8.34
N GLY A 62 -10.11 3.31 8.76
CA GLY A 62 -9.75 3.21 10.17
C GLY A 62 -9.50 4.56 10.83
N ASP A 63 -8.96 5.52 10.08
CA ASP A 63 -8.61 6.90 10.50
C ASP A 63 -7.93 7.03 11.88
N LEU A 64 -7.16 6.01 12.29
CA LEU A 64 -6.25 6.06 13.42
C LEU A 64 -4.81 5.93 12.92
N TYR A 65 -3.90 6.69 13.51
CA TYR A 65 -2.51 6.81 13.09
C TYR A 65 -1.81 5.46 13.01
N ASP A 66 -1.96 4.60 14.01
CA ASP A 66 -1.39 3.27 14.07
C ASP A 66 -1.88 2.40 12.89
N ILE A 67 -3.18 2.38 12.62
CA ILE A 67 -3.79 1.67 11.48
C ILE A 67 -3.30 2.24 10.14
N ARG A 68 -3.25 3.57 10.01
CA ARG A 68 -2.79 4.25 8.79
C ARG A 68 -1.32 3.94 8.52
N MET A 69 -0.48 3.92 9.57
CA MET A 69 0.94 3.58 9.47
C MET A 69 1.18 2.10 9.15
N GLU A 70 0.38 1.18 9.71
CA GLU A 70 0.43 -0.23 9.33
C GLU A 70 0.10 -0.41 7.84
N CYS A 71 -0.98 0.22 7.38
CA CYS A 71 -1.38 0.19 5.97
C CYS A 71 -0.30 0.79 5.06
N ALA A 72 0.29 1.93 5.44
CA ALA A 72 1.38 2.56 4.69
C ALA A 72 2.63 1.65 4.61
N THR A 73 2.92 0.90 5.68
CA THR A 73 4.01 -0.08 5.71
C THR A 73 3.77 -1.21 4.72
N LEU A 74 2.56 -1.77 4.69
CA LEU A 74 2.18 -2.83 3.75
C LEU A 74 2.21 -2.34 2.29
N ILE A 75 1.76 -1.12 2.02
CA ILE A 75 1.87 -0.49 0.70
C ILE A 75 3.33 -0.40 0.26
N ARG A 76 4.21 0.11 1.12
CA ARG A 76 5.64 0.27 0.80
C ARG A 76 6.32 -1.08 0.54
N LYS A 77 5.97 -2.11 1.32
CA LYS A 77 6.44 -3.48 1.08
C LYS A 77 5.99 -3.97 -0.29
N ALA A 78 4.69 -3.91 -0.58
CA ALA A 78 4.11 -4.36 -1.83
C ALA A 78 4.72 -3.64 -3.06
N ALA A 79 4.92 -2.32 -2.98
CA ALA A 79 5.57 -1.56 -4.05
C ALA A 79 7.00 -2.07 -4.36
N ARG A 80 7.76 -2.43 -3.32
CA ARG A 80 9.12 -2.97 -3.46
C ARG A 80 9.11 -4.40 -3.99
N ASP A 81 8.18 -5.21 -3.52
CA ASP A 81 8.04 -6.60 -3.95
C ASP A 81 7.61 -6.66 -5.42
N LEU A 82 6.66 -5.82 -5.85
CA LEU A 82 6.30 -5.69 -7.27
C LEU A 82 7.50 -5.31 -8.15
N GLN A 83 8.33 -4.38 -7.70
CA GLN A 83 9.56 -4.01 -8.40
C GLN A 83 10.56 -5.19 -8.46
N ASN A 84 10.68 -5.96 -7.38
CA ASN A 84 11.52 -7.15 -7.32
C ASN A 84 11.01 -8.24 -8.26
N HIS A 85 9.70 -8.48 -8.32
CA HIS A 85 9.10 -9.44 -9.24
C HIS A 85 9.32 -9.04 -10.70
N CYS A 86 9.27 -7.74 -11.03
CA CYS A 86 9.69 -7.26 -12.35
C CYS A 86 11.17 -7.63 -12.65
N ASN A 87 12.08 -7.50 -11.67
CA ASN A 87 13.47 -7.94 -11.84
C ASN A 87 13.56 -9.46 -12.05
N THR A 88 12.79 -10.24 -11.29
CA THR A 88 12.76 -11.71 -11.39
C THR A 88 12.27 -12.17 -12.75
N LEU A 89 11.23 -11.55 -13.32
CA LEU A 89 10.77 -11.85 -14.68
C LEU A 89 11.87 -11.63 -15.72
N THR A 90 12.59 -10.51 -15.62
CA THR A 90 13.75 -10.23 -16.49
C THR A 90 14.84 -11.30 -16.33
N MET A 91 15.16 -11.68 -15.10
CA MET A 91 16.18 -12.70 -14.81
C MET A 91 15.80 -14.08 -15.37
N PHE A 92 14.51 -14.41 -15.40
CA PHE A 92 14.01 -15.68 -15.93
C PHE A 92 13.63 -15.63 -17.41
N GLY A 93 14.01 -14.57 -18.13
CA GLY A 93 13.92 -14.53 -19.60
C GLY A 93 12.55 -14.14 -20.15
N PHE A 94 11.73 -13.43 -19.37
CA PHE A 94 10.47 -12.88 -19.89
C PHE A 94 10.71 -12.00 -21.12
N GLU A 95 10.02 -12.26 -22.23
CA GLU A 95 10.34 -11.67 -23.53
C GLU A 95 9.98 -10.18 -23.64
N HIS A 96 8.97 -9.73 -22.89
CA HIS A 96 8.42 -8.37 -23.02
C HIS A 96 8.95 -7.40 -21.95
N ILE A 97 10.26 -7.41 -21.72
CA ILE A 97 10.91 -6.60 -20.67
C ILE A 97 10.66 -5.09 -20.78
N HIS A 98 10.42 -4.56 -21.98
CA HIS A 98 10.17 -3.14 -22.19
C HIS A 98 8.87 -2.69 -21.53
N TYR A 99 7.87 -3.55 -21.44
CA TYR A 99 6.63 -3.23 -20.71
C TYR A 99 6.83 -3.18 -19.20
N LEU A 100 7.83 -3.89 -18.64
CA LEU A 100 8.16 -3.81 -17.22
C LEU A 100 8.65 -2.42 -16.80
N HIS A 101 9.17 -1.63 -17.75
CA HIS A 101 9.56 -0.23 -17.47
C HIS A 101 8.35 0.63 -17.10
N LEU A 102 7.19 0.40 -17.73
CA LEU A 102 5.95 1.14 -17.46
C LEU A 102 5.52 0.97 -15.99
N ILE A 103 5.67 -0.24 -15.42
CA ILE A 103 5.37 -0.48 -14.00
C ILE A 103 6.33 0.32 -13.12
N ARG A 104 7.62 0.39 -13.47
CA ARG A 104 8.63 1.11 -12.68
C ARG A 104 8.38 2.62 -12.68
N GLU A 105 8.02 3.19 -13.82
CA GLU A 105 7.67 4.61 -13.92
C GLU A 105 6.40 4.91 -13.11
N ALA A 106 5.35 4.09 -13.25
CA ALA A 106 4.12 4.26 -12.49
C ALA A 106 4.34 4.12 -10.98
N LEU A 107 5.22 3.21 -10.54
CA LEU A 107 5.62 3.07 -9.14
C LEU A 107 6.38 4.30 -8.60
N GLU A 108 7.19 4.95 -9.42
CA GLU A 108 7.88 6.18 -9.01
C GLU A 108 6.90 7.34 -8.86
N GLU A 109 5.95 7.49 -9.77
CA GLU A 109 4.86 8.46 -9.63
C GLU A 109 4.00 8.17 -8.39
N TYR A 110 3.68 6.90 -8.14
CA TYR A 110 2.99 6.48 -6.92
C TYR A 110 3.78 6.82 -5.66
N ARG A 111 5.12 6.65 -5.68
CA ARG A 111 5.99 6.98 -4.54
C ARG A 111 5.90 8.45 -4.16
N LEU A 112 5.78 9.36 -5.13
CA LEU A 112 5.60 10.79 -4.86
C LEU A 112 4.26 11.04 -4.17
N LEU A 113 3.16 10.48 -4.69
CA LEU A 113 1.84 10.57 -4.08
C LEU A 113 1.78 9.94 -2.68
N PHE A 114 2.50 8.84 -2.48
CA PHE A 114 2.62 8.16 -1.19
C PHE A 114 3.27 9.05 -0.13
N VAL A 115 4.33 9.76 -0.48
CA VAL A 115 5.00 10.67 0.45
C VAL A 115 4.05 11.80 0.87
N ASP A 116 3.32 12.38 -0.08
CA ASP A 116 2.37 13.45 0.23
C ASP A 116 1.18 12.94 1.04
N TRP A 117 0.72 11.72 0.78
CA TRP A 117 -0.34 11.08 1.55
C TRP A 117 0.06 10.81 3.00
N VAL A 118 1.22 10.19 3.25
CA VAL A 118 1.68 9.90 4.63
C VAL A 118 1.90 11.18 5.44
N ARG A 119 2.28 12.29 4.81
CA ARG A 119 2.41 13.60 5.48
C ARG A 119 1.10 14.13 6.06
N THR A 120 -0.05 13.59 5.64
CA THR A 120 -1.37 14.00 6.16
C THR A 120 -1.76 13.31 7.46
N PHE A 121 -1.00 12.31 7.91
CA PHE A 121 -1.37 11.52 9.09
C PHE A 121 -1.11 12.32 10.36
N ASP A 122 -2.13 12.44 11.20
CA ASP A 122 -2.00 13.02 12.54
C ASP A 122 -1.54 11.96 13.53
N ALA A 123 -0.30 12.09 14.02
CA ALA A 123 0.25 11.18 15.02
C ALA A 123 -0.56 11.15 16.32
N TRP A 124 -1.25 12.23 16.68
CA TRP A 124 -1.97 12.31 17.95
C TRP A 124 -3.41 11.78 17.88
N ASN A 125 -3.86 11.32 16.71
CA ASN A 125 -5.10 10.57 16.55
C ASN A 125 -4.79 9.06 16.46
N TYR A 126 -4.65 8.37 17.60
CA TYR A 126 -4.10 7.00 17.65
C TYR A 126 -4.83 6.12 18.68
N ALA A 127 -4.79 4.81 18.45
CA ALA A 127 -4.87 3.83 19.52
C ALA A 127 -3.44 3.40 19.91
N VAL A 128 -3.22 3.01 21.18
CA VAL A 128 -1.91 2.56 21.63
C VAL A 128 -1.56 1.26 20.91
N ASP A 129 -0.55 1.33 20.05
CA ASP A 129 0.03 0.18 19.39
C ASP A 129 0.81 -0.65 20.41
N ARG A 130 0.29 -1.85 20.70
CA ARG A 130 0.89 -2.79 21.65
C ARG A 130 2.19 -3.42 21.14
N TRP A 131 2.50 -3.29 19.85
CA TRP A 131 3.79 -3.68 19.29
C TRP A 131 4.82 -2.53 19.35
N GLY A 132 4.38 -1.31 19.65
CA GLY A 132 5.22 -0.14 19.85
C GLY A 132 5.87 0.43 18.58
N LEU A 133 5.42 0.02 17.40
CA LEU A 133 5.98 0.43 16.12
C LEU A 133 5.43 1.79 15.68
N PHE A 134 4.17 2.07 16.01
CA PHE A 134 3.45 3.24 15.51
C PHE A 134 2.90 4.15 16.62
N ASN A 135 3.46 4.07 17.83
CA ASN A 135 3.11 4.98 18.92
C ASN A 135 3.70 6.39 18.71
N PRO A 136 2.98 7.45 19.12
CA PRO A 136 3.52 8.81 19.12
C PRO A 136 4.71 8.96 20.08
N PRO A 137 5.56 10.01 19.90
CA PRO A 137 6.66 10.27 20.80
C PRO A 137 6.20 10.39 22.26
N GLY A 138 6.73 9.50 23.12
CA GLY A 138 6.44 9.48 24.55
C GLY A 138 5.35 8.50 24.99
N VAL A 139 4.61 7.88 24.06
CA VAL A 139 3.61 6.85 24.34
C VAL A 139 4.26 5.47 24.35
N GLN A 140 4.06 4.71 25.42
CA GLN A 140 4.56 3.34 25.58
C GLN A 140 3.47 2.31 25.25
N PRO A 141 3.84 1.10 24.79
CA PRO A 141 2.89 0.02 24.53
C PRO A 141 1.99 -0.37 25.71
N GLU A 142 2.43 -0.09 26.94
CA GLU A 142 1.72 -0.38 28.18
C GLU A 142 0.79 0.75 28.65
N ASP A 143 0.84 1.93 28.02
CA ASP A 143 -0.01 3.06 28.39
C ASP A 143 -1.50 2.75 28.08
N PRO A 144 -2.45 3.28 28.87
CA PRO A 144 -3.88 3.15 28.55
C PRO A 144 -4.21 3.89 27.25
N ASP A 145 -5.23 3.42 26.52
CA ASP A 145 -5.70 4.13 25.32
C ASP A 145 -6.24 5.53 25.68
N PRO A 146 -6.06 6.54 24.82
CA PRO A 146 -6.49 7.92 25.09
C PRO A 146 -7.95 8.04 25.52
N ASP A 147 -8.83 7.20 24.93
CA ASP A 147 -10.27 7.22 25.18
C ASP A 147 -10.71 6.36 26.38
N SER A 148 -9.81 5.58 26.98
CA SER A 148 -10.14 4.70 28.12
C SER A 148 -10.53 5.46 29.41
N GLY A 149 -10.46 6.79 29.40
CA GLY A 149 -10.80 7.66 30.53
C GLY A 149 -12.10 8.48 30.38
N LEU A 150 -12.83 8.35 29.27
CA LEU A 150 -14.01 9.19 28.99
C LEU A 150 -15.37 8.58 29.41
N ASP A 151 -15.40 7.33 29.88
CA ASP A 151 -16.63 6.64 30.28
C ASP A 151 -17.14 6.99 31.71
N GLY A 152 -16.92 8.21 32.22
CA GLY A 152 -17.16 8.48 33.65
C GLY A 152 -17.37 9.92 34.15
N LEU A 153 -17.78 10.89 33.33
CA LEU A 153 -18.20 12.22 33.79
C LEU A 153 -19.55 12.66 33.21
#